data_AF-A0A9E2F1R7-F1
#
_entry.id   AF-A0A9E2F1R7-F1
#
_cell.length_a   1.000
_cell.length_b   1.000
_cell.length_c   1.000
_cell.angle_alpha   90.00
_cell.angle_beta   90.00
_cell.angle_gamma   90.00
#
_symmetry.space_group_name_H-M   'P 1'
#
loop_
_entity.id
_entity.type
_entity.pdbx_description
1 polymer ?
#
loop_
_entity_poly.entity_id
_entity_poly.type
_entity_poly.pdbx_seq_one_letter_code
_entity_poly.pdbx_strand_id
1 'polypeptide(L)'
;MLSNLLNEVEKEYYNLLNECDCEDELNEEELEESYLILAESDCFEEIEAPLIVEAEYRGKKVKLNKPMRGDVKKYKVYVKNDKGNIVKVNFGDPNMRIRRDDPERRKNFRARHKCDTATDKTTPRYWSCKFWSSKNVSDMVS
;
A
#
# COMPACT_ATOMS: atom_id res chain seq x y z
N MET A 1 36.36 -5.51 -11.82
CA MET A 1 36.60 -4.46 -10.80
C MET A 1 35.32 -3.90 -10.20
N LEU A 2 34.19 -3.82 -10.92
CA LEU A 2 32.91 -3.35 -10.34
C LEU A 2 32.15 -4.39 -9.49
N SER A 3 32.47 -5.68 -9.59
CA SER A 3 31.82 -6.74 -8.80
C SER A 3 32.34 -6.86 -7.37
N ASN A 4 33.55 -6.37 -7.10
CA ASN A 4 34.13 -6.41 -5.75
C ASN A 4 33.58 -5.29 -4.85
N LEU A 5 33.30 -4.13 -5.45
CA LEU A 5 32.69 -2.99 -4.76
C LEU A 5 31.27 -3.28 -4.29
N LEU A 6 30.48 -4.05 -5.06
CA LEU A 6 29.12 -4.43 -4.65
C LEU A 6 29.11 -5.40 -3.46
N ASN A 7 30.09 -6.32 -3.40
CA ASN A 7 30.25 -7.25 -2.27
C ASN A 7 30.74 -6.58 -0.99
N GLU A 8 31.52 -5.50 -1.10
CA GLU A 8 31.98 -4.71 0.05
C GLU A 8 30.86 -3.87 0.65
N VAL A 9 30.00 -3.25 -0.18
CA VAL A 9 28.84 -2.47 0.28
C VAL A 9 27.77 -3.34 0.93
N GLU A 10 27.51 -4.56 0.44
CA GLU A 10 26.59 -5.51 1.09
C GLU A 10 27.11 -5.95 2.47
N LYS A 11 28.44 -6.11 2.63
CA LYS A 11 29.04 -6.47 3.91
C LYS A 11 29.01 -5.34 4.93
N GLU A 12 29.23 -4.10 4.50
CA GLU A 12 29.07 -2.93 5.38
C GLU A 12 27.62 -2.77 5.85
N TYR A 13 26.64 -2.99 4.97
CA TYR A 13 25.21 -2.94 5.32
C TYR A 13 24.81 -4.01 6.35
N TYR A 14 25.31 -5.25 6.21
CA TYR A 14 25.04 -6.33 7.18
C TYR A 14 25.79 -6.14 8.50
N ASN A 15 26.99 -5.55 8.51
CA ASN A 15 27.68 -5.21 9.76
C ASN A 15 27.00 -4.06 10.50
N LEU A 16 26.47 -3.04 9.79
CA LEU A 16 25.67 -1.98 10.40
C LEU A 16 24.36 -2.49 11.02
N LEU A 17 23.77 -3.56 10.47
CA LEU A 17 22.61 -4.24 11.05
C LEU A 17 22.96 -5.08 12.28
N ASN A 18 24.20 -5.57 12.38
CA ASN A 18 24.69 -6.40 13.49
C ASN A 18 25.33 -5.59 14.63
N GLU A 19 25.39 -4.26 14.53
CA GLU A 19 25.87 -3.37 15.61
C GLU A 19 24.72 -2.68 16.35
N CYS A 20 23.46 -3.02 16.01
CA CYS A 20 22.30 -2.80 16.86
C CYS A 20 21.99 -4.07 17.65
N ASP A 21 22.80 -4.36 18.66
CA ASP A 21 22.41 -5.29 19.72
C ASP A 21 21.29 -4.64 20.54
N CYS A 22 20.04 -4.98 20.24
CA CYS A 22 18.93 -4.80 21.19
C CYS A 22 18.54 -6.17 21.78
N GLU A 23 19.49 -6.80 22.48
CA GLU A 23 19.16 -7.82 23.47
C GLU A 23 18.79 -7.12 24.78
N ASP A 24 17.55 -6.70 24.93
CA ASP A 24 16.95 -6.49 26.25
C ASP A 24 15.50 -7.02 26.18
N GLU A 25 15.20 -8.10 26.91
CA GLU A 25 13.83 -8.55 27.17
C GLU A 25 13.14 -7.49 28.03
N LEU A 26 12.51 -6.50 27.39
CA LEU A 26 11.76 -5.45 28.07
C LEU A 26 10.59 -6.05 28.88
N ASN A 27 10.48 -5.66 30.14
CA ASN A 27 9.39 -6.10 31.01
C ASN A 27 8.07 -5.36 30.67
N GLU A 28 6.95 -5.85 31.21
CA GLU A 28 5.60 -5.33 30.91
C GLU A 28 5.38 -3.88 31.36
N GLU A 29 6.16 -3.40 32.34
CA GLU A 29 6.11 -2.04 32.92
C GLU A 29 6.90 -1.02 32.07
N GLU A 30 8.05 -1.43 31.51
CA GLU A 30 8.87 -0.62 30.59
C GLU A 30 8.21 -0.45 29.21
N LEU A 31 7.36 -1.40 28.80
CA LEU A 31 6.57 -1.34 27.57
C LEU A 31 5.50 -0.25 27.63
N GLU A 32 4.84 -0.05 28.77
CA GLU A 32 3.83 1.00 28.95
C GLU A 32 4.46 2.40 28.96
N GLU A 33 5.62 2.58 29.60
CA GLU A 33 6.34 3.85 29.62
C GLU A 33 6.87 4.23 28.23
N SER A 34 7.38 3.25 27.46
CA SER A 34 7.82 3.51 26.08
C SER A 34 6.68 3.92 25.14
N TYR A 35 5.47 3.36 25.34
CA TYR A 35 4.29 3.71 24.55
C TYR A 35 3.77 5.11 24.88
N LEU A 36 3.85 5.52 26.15
CA LEU A 36 3.44 6.85 26.61
C LEU A 36 4.37 7.95 26.06
N ILE A 37 5.68 7.69 26.03
CA ILE A 37 6.68 8.60 25.44
C ILE A 37 6.46 8.80 23.94
N LEU A 38 6.10 7.73 23.22
CA LEU A 38 5.79 7.80 21.78
C LEU A 38 4.50 8.57 21.49
N ALA A 39 3.55 8.60 22.43
CA ALA A 39 2.31 9.36 22.29
C ALA A 39 2.47 10.87 22.54
N GLU A 40 3.50 11.29 23.30
CA GLU A 40 3.79 12.70 23.62
C GLU A 40 4.85 13.34 22.71
N SER A 41 5.62 12.54 21.99
CA SER A 41 6.58 13.00 20.98
C SER A 41 5.85 13.35 19.67
N ASP A 42 5.71 14.65 19.38
CA ASP A 42 5.18 15.24 18.12
C ASP A 42 5.99 14.89 16.84
N CYS A 43 6.84 13.86 16.89
CA CYS A 43 7.65 13.36 15.77
C CYS A 43 6.94 12.31 14.90
N PHE A 44 5.61 12.17 15.00
CA PHE A 44 4.83 11.36 14.07
C PHE A 44 4.43 12.21 12.85
N GLU A 45 5.40 12.65 12.06
CA GLU A 45 5.09 12.96 10.65
C GLU A 45 4.62 11.65 10.02
N GLU A 46 3.38 11.64 9.50
CA GLU A 46 2.67 10.49 8.93
C GLU A 46 3.56 9.67 7.98
N ILE A 47 4.28 8.69 8.53
CA ILE A 47 4.80 7.59 7.74
C ILE A 47 3.57 6.71 7.45
N GLU A 48 2.86 7.03 6.36
CA GLU A 48 1.92 6.11 5.71
C GLU A 48 2.77 4.98 5.07
N ALA A 49 3.48 4.19 5.90
CA ALA A 49 4.17 3.00 5.46
C ALA A 49 3.10 2.11 4.84
N PRO A 50 3.18 1.79 3.53
CA PRO A 50 2.22 0.88 2.94
C PRO A 50 2.45 -0.47 3.60
N LEU A 51 1.55 -0.86 4.51
CA LEU A 51 1.49 -2.19 5.08
C LEU A 51 1.23 -3.17 3.92
N ILE A 52 2.29 -3.66 3.28
CA ILE A 52 2.20 -4.67 2.22
C ILE A 52 1.91 -5.99 2.92
N VAL A 53 0.64 -6.27 3.12
CA VAL A 53 0.21 -7.57 3.62
C VAL A 53 0.30 -8.56 2.46
N GLU A 54 1.28 -9.46 2.53
CA GLU A 54 1.37 -10.59 1.61
C GLU A 54 0.34 -11.65 2.01
N ALA A 55 -0.37 -12.21 1.02
CA ALA A 55 -1.36 -13.25 1.27
C ALA A 55 -1.38 -14.28 0.14
N GLU A 56 -1.92 -15.47 0.38
CA GLU A 56 -1.95 -16.54 -0.61
C GLU A 56 -3.30 -16.60 -1.34
N TYR A 57 -3.29 -16.40 -2.66
CA TYR A 57 -4.46 -16.54 -3.52
C TYR A 57 -4.23 -17.64 -4.56
N ARG A 58 -4.98 -18.74 -4.46
CA ARG A 58 -4.90 -19.91 -5.38
C ARG A 58 -3.47 -20.46 -5.53
N GLY A 59 -2.76 -20.68 -4.42
CA GLY A 59 -1.40 -21.22 -4.45
C GLY A 59 -0.31 -20.19 -4.77
N LYS A 60 -0.64 -18.90 -4.84
CA LYS A 60 0.32 -17.82 -5.19
C LYS A 60 0.32 -16.73 -4.14
N LYS A 61 1.52 -16.29 -3.73
CA LYS A 61 1.69 -15.08 -2.91
C LYS A 61 1.27 -13.85 -3.72
N VAL A 62 0.40 -13.03 -3.16
CA VAL A 62 -0.11 -11.79 -3.75
C VAL A 62 -0.01 -10.64 -2.76
N LYS A 63 0.29 -9.45 -3.27
CA LYS A 63 0.28 -8.20 -2.48
C LYS A 63 -1.16 -7.72 -2.32
N LEU A 64 -1.63 -7.57 -1.07
CA LEU A 64 -2.97 -7.06 -0.78
C LEU A 64 -3.02 -5.53 -0.88
N ASN A 65 -4.20 -5.00 -1.19
CA ASN A 65 -4.53 -3.57 -1.26
C ASN A 65 -3.67 -2.73 -2.20
N LYS A 66 -2.82 -3.36 -3.01
CA LYS A 66 -1.97 -2.72 -4.00
C LYS A 66 -2.50 -3.03 -5.41
N PRO A 67 -3.06 -2.02 -6.11
CA PRO A 67 -3.46 -2.16 -7.50
C PRO A 67 -2.28 -2.54 -8.40
N MET A 68 -2.55 -3.37 -9.40
CA MET A 68 -1.58 -3.82 -10.40
C MET A 68 -2.26 -3.89 -11.77
N ARG A 69 -1.49 -4.05 -12.85
CA ARG A 69 -2.05 -4.24 -14.19
C ARG A 69 -2.90 -5.51 -14.26
N GLY A 70 -4.12 -5.35 -14.76
CA GLY A 70 -5.09 -6.42 -14.84
C GLY A 70 -5.00 -7.22 -16.14
N ASP A 71 -5.51 -8.44 -16.08
CA ASP A 71 -5.64 -9.38 -17.21
C ASP A 71 -6.97 -9.21 -17.96
N VAL A 72 -8.08 -9.00 -17.25
CA VAL A 72 -9.43 -8.87 -17.83
C VAL A 72 -9.86 -7.40 -17.97
N LYS A 73 -9.55 -6.60 -16.95
CA LYS A 73 -9.79 -5.15 -16.92
C LYS A 73 -8.46 -4.44 -16.82
N LYS A 74 -8.45 -3.11 -16.94
CA LYS A 74 -7.20 -2.34 -16.96
C LYS A 74 -6.34 -2.55 -15.71
N TYR A 75 -6.99 -2.68 -14.55
CA TYR A 75 -6.33 -2.91 -13.27
C TYR A 75 -7.02 -4.06 -12.52
N LYS A 76 -6.24 -4.69 -11.65
CA LYS A 76 -6.72 -5.63 -10.64
C LYS A 76 -6.14 -5.30 -9.28
N VAL A 77 -6.81 -5.75 -8.24
CA VAL A 77 -6.34 -5.64 -6.85
C VAL A 77 -6.87 -6.82 -6.05
N TYR A 78 -6.05 -7.32 -5.15
CA TYR A 78 -6.45 -8.34 -4.19
C TYR A 78 -6.80 -7.66 -2.87
N VAL A 79 -7.97 -7.98 -2.35
CA VAL A 79 -8.49 -7.41 -1.11
C VAL A 79 -8.98 -8.52 -0.21
N LYS A 80 -8.82 -8.34 1.10
CA LYS A 80 -9.44 -9.23 2.09
C LYS A 80 -10.83 -8.69 2.39
N ASN A 81 -11.86 -9.53 2.30
CA ASN A 81 -13.21 -9.18 2.72
C ASN A 81 -13.38 -9.34 4.24
N ASP A 82 -14.52 -8.92 4.77
CA ASP A 82 -14.81 -8.98 6.22
C ASP A 82 -14.84 -10.42 6.76
N LYS A 83 -15.05 -11.41 5.88
CA LYS A 83 -15.01 -12.85 6.21
C LYS A 83 -13.60 -13.43 6.19
N GLY A 84 -12.59 -12.62 5.90
CA GLY A 84 -11.19 -13.03 5.83
C GLY A 84 -10.74 -13.65 4.51
N ASN A 85 -11.65 -13.78 3.53
CA ASN A 85 -11.34 -14.33 2.21
C ASN A 85 -10.71 -13.30 1.29
N ILE A 86 -9.75 -13.73 0.48
CA ILE A 86 -9.10 -12.88 -0.53
C ILE A 86 -9.95 -12.88 -1.79
N VAL A 87 -10.36 -11.68 -2.20
CA VAL A 87 -11.15 -11.43 -3.40
C VAL A 87 -10.29 -10.68 -4.42
N LYS A 88 -10.32 -11.15 -5.67
CA LYS A 88 -9.73 -10.43 -6.82
C LYS A 88 -10.76 -9.47 -7.40
N VAL A 89 -10.50 -8.17 -7.31
CA VAL A 89 -11.35 -7.13 -7.89
C VAL A 89 -10.73 -6.63 -9.19
N ASN A 90 -11.48 -6.69 -10.29
CA ASN A 90 -11.07 -6.17 -11.59
C ASN A 90 -11.80 -4.85 -11.87
N PHE A 91 -11.08 -3.81 -12.29
CA PHE A 91 -11.68 -2.48 -12.48
C PHE A 91 -10.97 -1.66 -13.58
N GLY A 92 -11.66 -0.60 -14.00
CA GLY A 92 -11.20 0.29 -15.07
C GLY A 92 -11.41 -0.30 -16.47
N ASP A 93 -11.50 0.60 -17.45
CA ASP A 93 -11.67 0.23 -18.85
C ASP A 93 -10.31 0.05 -19.55
N PRO A 94 -10.05 -1.09 -20.22
CA PRO A 94 -8.79 -1.33 -20.95
C PRO A 94 -8.47 -0.27 -22.01
N ASN A 95 -9.48 0.25 -22.69
CA ASN A 95 -9.34 1.12 -23.86
C ASN A 95 -9.41 2.60 -23.50
N MET A 96 -9.91 2.97 -22.30
CA MET A 96 -10.04 4.38 -21.92
C MET A 96 -8.94 4.87 -20.97
N ARG A 97 -8.34 6.03 -21.29
CA ARG A 97 -7.41 6.71 -20.37
C ARG A 97 -8.18 7.44 -19.27
N ILE A 98 -7.72 7.30 -18.03
CA ILE A 98 -8.19 8.09 -16.89
C ILE A 98 -7.59 9.50 -17.00
N ARG A 99 -8.44 10.51 -17.20
CA ARG A 99 -8.07 11.93 -17.31
C ARG A 99 -8.34 12.63 -15.98
N ARG A 100 -7.68 12.18 -14.91
CA ARG A 100 -7.87 12.67 -13.52
C ARG A 100 -7.17 14.01 -13.24
N ASP A 101 -6.17 14.31 -14.07
CA ASP A 101 -5.36 15.53 -14.10
C ASP A 101 -6.21 16.75 -14.46
N ASP A 102 -7.24 16.54 -15.29
CA ASP A 102 -8.29 17.51 -15.56
C ASP A 102 -9.25 17.59 -14.35
N PRO A 103 -9.28 18.72 -13.60
CA PRO A 103 -10.06 18.84 -12.37
C PRO A 103 -11.57 18.79 -12.62
N GLU A 104 -12.04 19.29 -13.77
CA GLU A 104 -13.45 19.28 -14.14
C GLU A 104 -13.91 17.84 -14.44
N ARG A 105 -13.14 17.11 -15.24
CA ARG A 105 -13.43 15.68 -15.49
C ARG A 105 -13.39 14.86 -14.21
N ARG A 106 -12.43 15.13 -13.33
CA ARG A 106 -12.33 14.46 -12.02
C ARG A 106 -13.57 14.72 -11.17
N LYS A 107 -13.99 15.98 -11.05
CA LYS A 107 -15.22 16.36 -10.32
C LYS A 107 -16.45 15.66 -10.92
N ASN A 108 -16.60 15.69 -12.23
CA ASN A 108 -17.75 15.10 -12.94
C ASN A 108 -17.79 13.57 -12.83
N PHE A 109 -16.64 12.90 -12.89
CA PHE A 109 -16.57 11.46 -12.64
C PHE A 109 -17.01 11.15 -11.21
N ARG A 110 -16.42 11.84 -10.23
CA ARG A 110 -16.69 11.59 -8.80
C ARG A 110 -18.16 11.81 -8.45
N ALA A 111 -18.79 12.84 -9.01
CA ALA A 111 -20.22 13.12 -8.81
C ALA A 111 -21.12 12.03 -9.40
N ARG A 112 -20.92 11.65 -10.66
CA ARG A 112 -21.73 10.61 -11.34
C ARG A 112 -21.59 9.23 -10.70
N HIS A 113 -20.43 8.93 -10.14
CA HIS A 113 -20.14 7.65 -9.48
C HIS A 113 -20.34 7.65 -7.96
N LYS A 114 -20.80 8.77 -7.38
CA LYS A 114 -21.05 8.92 -5.94
C LYS A 114 -19.85 8.45 -5.11
N CYS A 115 -18.67 8.95 -5.44
CA CYS A 115 -17.42 8.49 -4.85
C CYS A 115 -17.27 8.80 -3.35
N ASP A 116 -18.01 9.78 -2.86
CA ASP A 116 -18.21 10.09 -1.44
C ASP A 116 -18.80 8.92 -0.65
N THR A 117 -19.67 8.12 -1.27
CA THR A 117 -20.30 6.94 -0.64
C THR A 117 -19.58 5.62 -0.96
N ALA A 118 -18.42 5.68 -1.61
CA ALA A 118 -17.67 4.49 -2.01
C ALA A 118 -16.71 4.07 -0.90
N THR A 119 -17.19 3.24 0.04
CA THR A 119 -16.41 2.77 1.20
C THR A 119 -15.94 1.31 1.06
N ASP A 120 -16.69 0.47 0.34
CA ASP A 120 -16.41 -0.96 0.23
C ASP A 120 -15.26 -1.28 -0.74
N LYS A 121 -14.11 -1.68 -0.18
CA LYS A 121 -12.88 -2.09 -0.89
C LYS A 121 -13.07 -3.33 -1.76
N THR A 122 -14.10 -4.14 -1.54
CA THR A 122 -14.40 -5.30 -2.38
C THR A 122 -15.10 -4.93 -3.69
N THR A 123 -15.52 -3.66 -3.84
CA THR A 123 -16.21 -3.19 -5.05
C THR A 123 -15.28 -2.54 -6.06
N PRO A 124 -15.49 -2.75 -7.37
CA PRO A 124 -14.76 -2.03 -8.43
C PRO A 124 -14.94 -0.51 -8.36
N ARG A 125 -16.07 -0.04 -7.80
CA ARG A 125 -16.41 1.38 -7.67
C ARG A 125 -15.42 2.10 -6.74
N TYR A 126 -15.15 1.52 -5.57
CA TYR A 126 -14.18 2.06 -4.61
C TYR A 126 -12.83 2.31 -5.28
N TRP A 127 -12.29 1.31 -5.97
CA TRP A 127 -10.98 1.42 -6.63
C TRP A 127 -10.98 2.41 -7.79
N SER A 128 -12.06 2.47 -8.56
CA SER A 128 -12.23 3.47 -9.61
C SER A 128 -12.23 4.88 -9.01
N CYS A 129 -12.97 5.10 -7.92
CA CYS A 129 -12.99 6.38 -7.19
C CYS A 129 -11.62 6.76 -6.61
N LYS A 130 -10.84 5.78 -6.11
CA LYS A 130 -9.46 6.00 -5.64
C LYS A 130 -8.54 6.45 -6.78
N PHE A 131 -8.70 5.88 -7.98
CA PHE A 131 -7.92 6.26 -9.16
C PHE A 131 -8.30 7.62 -9.75
N TRP A 132 -9.51 8.09 -9.44
CA TRP A 132 -9.99 9.45 -9.74
C TRP A 132 -9.82 10.40 -8.54
N SER A 133 -8.79 10.18 -7.71
CA SER A 133 -8.34 11.12 -6.68
C SER A 133 -7.27 12.08 -7.23
N SER A 134 -6.64 12.85 -6.34
CA SER A 134 -5.50 13.72 -6.68
C SER A 134 -4.19 12.97 -6.88
N LYS A 135 -4.01 11.77 -6.31
CA LYS A 135 -2.77 10.99 -6.41
C LYS A 135 -2.53 10.51 -7.85
N ASN A 136 -1.26 10.38 -8.27
CA ASN A 136 -0.97 9.87 -9.60
C ASN A 136 -1.22 8.36 -9.70
N VAL A 137 -1.70 7.91 -10.87
CA VAL A 137 -1.97 6.49 -11.10
C VAL A 137 -0.69 5.66 -11.07
N SER A 138 0.43 6.22 -11.54
CA SER A 138 1.76 5.64 -11.44
C SER A 138 2.10 5.24 -10.01
N ASP A 139 1.80 6.11 -9.06
CA ASP A 139 2.20 5.97 -7.66
C ASP A 139 1.32 4.92 -6.94
N MET A 140 0.08 4.78 -7.42
CA MET A 140 -0.89 3.83 -6.89
C MET A 140 -0.67 2.40 -7.37
N VAL A 141 -0.12 2.22 -8.57
CA VAL A 141 0.05 0.91 -9.20
C VAL A 141 1.43 0.34 -8.83
N SER A 142 1.49 -0.97 -8.59
CA SER A 142 2.75 -1.72 -8.44
C SER A 142 3.21 -2.38 -9.73
#